data_AF-A0A951CT49-F1
#
_entry.id   AF-A0A951CT49-F1
#
_cell.length_a   1.000
_cell.length_b   1.000
_cell.length_c   1.000
_cell.angle_alpha   90.00
_cell.angle_beta   90.00
_cell.angle_gamma   90.00
#
_symmetry.space_group_name_H-M   'P 1'
#
loop_
_entity.id
_entity.type
_entity.pdbx_description
1 polymer ?
#
loop_
_entity_poly.entity_id
_entity_poly.type
_entity_poly.pdbx_seq_one_letter_code
_entity_poly.pdbx_strand_id
1 'polypeptide(L)'
;MVRNRLKTGAAHLLYRTGLYKFIGSLNGTKNLPVVIGYHRVVEDFAASLRTSIPSMLVSRQMFERHLDWIGRRYRVVGLEELGARMEAGEQLPPRTAAITFDDGYADFYEQALPVLQRKGFPAAVFVVTGLAGTNRIPDHDRLYLLLTRRIGRRTLPIGQGMWVQGIDQMTPYQATRILIESLPSSAISQVIETLEKEDELPEADLKPFRLLDWDQLQKIKRAGVTIGSHTQSHIVLTNETAMRVTEELAGSRAELEHKLGGTFRHFVYPSGLFTMNAVKQVADAGYKFAYIGCTHRSPEYPLLTLPRTVLWERSSLNSDYAFSGSVLSCQIHHALSIGGTCRQQHSAVN
;
A
#
# COMPACT_ATOMS: atom_id res chain seq x y z
N MET A 1 0.41 -23.36 13.84
CA MET A 1 0.00 -24.41 12.87
C MET A 1 -1.52 -24.57 12.77
N VAL A 2 -2.25 -24.74 13.88
CA VAL A 2 -3.73 -24.93 13.90
C VAL A 2 -4.50 -23.77 13.23
N ARG A 3 -4.17 -22.52 13.58
CA ARG A 3 -4.82 -21.32 12.98
C ARG A 3 -4.71 -21.26 11.45
N ASN A 4 -3.56 -21.64 10.88
CA ASN A 4 -3.35 -21.60 9.43
C ASN A 4 -4.10 -22.74 8.71
N ARG A 5 -4.20 -23.92 9.34
CA ARG A 5 -5.02 -25.03 8.82
C ARG A 5 -6.51 -24.67 8.83
N LEU A 6 -7.00 -24.07 9.91
CA LEU A 6 -8.37 -23.56 10.00
C LEU A 6 -8.66 -22.48 8.95
N LYS A 7 -7.76 -21.48 8.80
CA LYS A 7 -7.88 -20.45 7.74
C LYS A 7 -7.95 -21.08 6.34
N THR A 8 -7.08 -22.06 6.06
CA THR A 8 -7.03 -22.74 4.76
C THR A 8 -8.29 -23.55 4.49
N GLY A 9 -8.75 -24.33 5.48
CA GLY A 9 -9.98 -25.12 5.36
C GLY A 9 -11.21 -24.22 5.15
N ALA A 10 -11.31 -23.13 5.92
CA ALA A 10 -12.37 -22.14 5.76
C ALA A 10 -12.33 -21.48 4.37
N ALA A 11 -11.15 -21.05 3.90
CA ALA A 11 -11.01 -20.46 2.57
C ALA A 11 -11.42 -21.44 1.46
N HIS A 12 -11.03 -22.71 1.57
CA HIS A 12 -11.41 -23.74 0.59
C HIS A 12 -12.90 -24.01 0.58
N LEU A 13 -13.54 -24.09 1.76
CA LEU A 13 -14.98 -24.25 1.88
C LEU A 13 -15.72 -23.06 1.27
N LEU A 14 -15.36 -21.83 1.66
CA LEU A 14 -15.95 -20.60 1.13
C LEU A 14 -15.80 -20.51 -0.39
N TYR A 15 -14.62 -20.86 -0.91
CA TYR A 15 -14.33 -20.87 -2.35
C TYR A 15 -15.18 -21.90 -3.10
N ARG A 16 -15.24 -23.15 -2.60
CA ARG A 16 -16.01 -24.24 -3.25
C ARG A 16 -17.51 -23.99 -3.26
N THR A 17 -18.06 -23.42 -2.19
CA THR A 17 -19.49 -23.10 -2.10
C THR A 17 -19.85 -21.81 -2.84
N GLY A 18 -18.86 -21.00 -3.23
CA GLY A 18 -19.08 -19.67 -3.80
C GLY A 18 -19.48 -18.61 -2.79
N LEU A 19 -19.57 -18.94 -1.49
CA LEU A 19 -20.05 -18.06 -0.42
C LEU A 19 -19.14 -16.83 -0.24
N TYR A 20 -17.86 -16.91 -0.62
CA TYR A 20 -16.95 -15.76 -0.60
C TYR A 20 -17.48 -14.57 -1.44
N LYS A 21 -18.19 -14.83 -2.54
CA LYS A 21 -18.77 -13.77 -3.39
C LYS A 21 -19.91 -13.06 -2.68
N PHE A 22 -20.73 -13.82 -1.97
CA PHE A 22 -21.83 -13.28 -1.18
C PHE A 22 -21.29 -12.41 -0.03
N ILE A 23 -20.31 -12.90 0.72
CA ILE A 23 -19.66 -12.13 1.80
C ILE A 23 -19.03 -10.84 1.25
N GLY A 24 -18.27 -10.92 0.15
CA GLY A 24 -17.71 -9.72 -0.49
C GLY A 24 -18.79 -8.73 -0.93
N SER A 25 -19.93 -9.21 -1.42
CA SER A 25 -21.07 -8.36 -1.82
C SER A 25 -21.73 -7.63 -0.65
N LEU A 26 -21.80 -8.25 0.54
CA LEU A 26 -22.30 -7.62 1.76
C LEU A 26 -21.42 -6.45 2.22
N ASN A 27 -20.12 -6.48 1.88
CA ASN A 27 -19.20 -5.40 2.19
C ASN A 27 -19.29 -4.20 1.21
N GLY A 28 -20.36 -4.11 0.40
CA GLY A 28 -20.60 -2.97 -0.51
C GLY A 28 -19.70 -2.93 -1.75
N THR A 29 -18.96 -4.01 -2.04
CA THR A 29 -18.00 -4.07 -3.16
C THR A 29 -18.55 -4.70 -4.44
N LYS A 30 -19.82 -5.13 -4.46
CA LYS A 30 -20.43 -5.96 -5.52
C LYS A 30 -20.25 -5.39 -6.93
N ASN A 31 -20.32 -4.07 -7.09
CA ASN A 31 -20.25 -3.37 -8.37
C ASN A 31 -18.95 -2.55 -8.53
N LEU A 32 -17.97 -2.75 -7.65
CA LEU A 32 -16.70 -2.05 -7.71
C LEU A 32 -15.64 -2.89 -8.42
N PRO A 33 -14.68 -2.25 -9.12
CA PRO A 33 -13.53 -2.96 -9.62
C PRO A 33 -12.71 -3.53 -8.45
N VAL A 34 -12.04 -4.65 -8.69
CA VAL A 34 -11.04 -5.17 -7.75
C VAL A 34 -9.74 -4.41 -7.97
N VAL A 35 -9.34 -3.56 -7.03
CA VAL A 35 -8.03 -2.92 -7.05
C VAL A 35 -7.08 -3.71 -6.15
N ILE A 36 -5.95 -4.13 -6.71
CA ILE A 36 -4.93 -4.92 -6.03
C ILE A 36 -3.69 -4.06 -5.82
N GLY A 37 -3.24 -3.94 -4.59
CA GLY A 37 -2.02 -3.25 -4.21
C GLY A 37 -0.87 -4.21 -3.93
N TYR A 38 0.34 -3.80 -4.28
CA TYR A 38 1.61 -4.37 -3.88
C TYR A 38 2.51 -3.24 -3.40
N HIS A 39 3.59 -3.56 -2.69
CA HIS A 39 4.64 -2.59 -2.40
C HIS A 39 5.90 -3.00 -3.14
N ARG A 40 6.47 -4.14 -2.75
CA ARG A 40 7.77 -4.59 -3.23
C ARG A 40 7.72 -5.97 -3.85
N VAL A 41 8.28 -6.09 -5.05
CA VAL A 41 8.47 -7.38 -5.73
C VAL A 41 9.95 -7.69 -5.70
N VAL A 42 10.35 -8.76 -5.01
CA VAL A 42 11.77 -9.09 -4.79
C VAL A 42 12.13 -10.42 -5.41
N GLU A 43 13.39 -10.56 -5.84
CA GLU A 43 13.90 -11.82 -6.39
C GLU A 43 14.12 -12.86 -5.29
N ASP A 44 14.93 -12.51 -4.28
CA ASP A 44 15.16 -13.33 -3.10
C ASP A 44 14.32 -12.83 -1.91
N PHE A 45 13.20 -13.52 -1.68
CA PHE A 45 12.30 -13.23 -0.57
C PHE A 45 12.96 -13.50 0.78
N ALA A 46 13.76 -14.56 0.92
CA ALA A 46 14.35 -14.95 2.20
C ALA A 46 15.44 -13.97 2.63
N ALA A 47 16.24 -13.48 1.69
CA ALA A 47 17.20 -12.40 1.95
C ALA A 47 16.49 -11.10 2.33
N SER A 48 15.49 -10.68 1.54
CA SER A 48 14.76 -9.43 1.76
C SER A 48 14.01 -9.41 3.10
N LEU A 49 13.50 -10.57 3.56
CA LEU A 49 12.79 -10.73 4.82
C LEU A 49 13.65 -10.42 6.06
N ARG A 50 14.98 -10.42 5.92
CA ARG A 50 15.90 -10.12 7.05
C ARG A 50 15.90 -8.64 7.43
N THR A 51 15.61 -7.76 6.47
CA THR A 51 15.77 -6.31 6.64
C THR A 51 14.51 -5.53 6.29
N SER A 52 13.54 -6.13 5.60
CA SER A 52 12.33 -5.43 5.13
C SER A 52 11.06 -5.91 5.81
N ILE A 53 10.06 -5.03 5.86
CA ILE A 53 8.75 -5.32 6.44
C ILE A 53 8.10 -6.52 5.70
N PRO A 54 7.82 -7.64 6.39
CA PRO A 54 7.35 -8.87 5.73
C PRO A 54 6.06 -8.70 4.91
N SER A 55 5.14 -7.86 5.38
CA SER A 55 3.84 -7.61 4.75
C SER A 55 3.91 -6.70 3.51
N MET A 56 5.10 -6.21 3.16
CA MET A 56 5.33 -5.42 1.94
C MET A 56 5.95 -6.25 0.82
N LEU A 57 6.49 -7.43 1.15
CA LEU A 57 7.25 -8.26 0.22
C LEU A 57 6.37 -9.29 -0.47
N VAL A 58 6.58 -9.44 -1.77
CA VAL A 58 6.19 -10.63 -2.54
C VAL A 58 7.37 -11.05 -3.41
N SER A 59 7.64 -12.35 -3.49
CA SER A 59 8.64 -12.87 -4.42
C SER A 59 8.19 -12.69 -5.87
N ARG A 60 9.13 -12.48 -6.81
CA ARG A 60 8.83 -12.44 -8.24
C ARG A 60 8.05 -13.68 -8.68
N GLN A 61 8.41 -14.86 -8.16
CA GLN A 61 7.72 -16.12 -8.46
C GLN A 61 6.28 -16.13 -7.96
N MET A 62 6.01 -15.68 -6.73
CA MET A 62 4.65 -15.61 -6.20
C MET A 62 3.82 -14.55 -6.93
N PHE A 63 4.43 -13.40 -7.24
CA PHE A 63 3.81 -12.35 -8.04
C PHE A 63 3.37 -12.88 -9.41
N GLU A 64 4.21 -13.66 -10.10
CA GLU A 64 3.82 -14.32 -11.36
C GLU A 64 2.61 -15.26 -11.18
N ARG A 65 2.57 -16.04 -10.10
CA ARG A 65 1.42 -16.92 -9.78
C ARG A 65 0.15 -16.11 -9.51
N HIS A 66 0.26 -14.96 -8.85
CA HIS A 66 -0.87 -14.06 -8.65
C HIS A 66 -1.41 -13.57 -9.99
N LEU A 67 -0.53 -13.07 -10.88
CA LEU A 67 -0.92 -12.58 -12.20
C LEU A 67 -1.58 -13.68 -13.05
N ASP A 68 -1.04 -14.90 -13.06
CA ASP A 68 -1.64 -16.03 -13.77
C ASP A 68 -3.03 -16.38 -13.23
N TRP A 69 -3.20 -16.32 -11.90
CA TRP A 69 -4.48 -16.60 -11.27
C TRP A 69 -5.52 -15.50 -11.56
N ILE A 70 -5.09 -14.23 -11.51
CA ILE A 70 -5.91 -13.03 -11.75
C ILE A 70 -6.33 -12.99 -13.23
N GLY A 71 -5.40 -13.14 -14.18
CA GLY A 71 -5.68 -13.05 -15.60
C GLY A 71 -6.67 -14.10 -16.12
N ARG A 72 -6.75 -15.26 -15.48
CA ARG A 72 -7.75 -16.29 -15.80
C ARG A 72 -9.18 -15.94 -15.33
N ARG A 73 -9.34 -14.89 -14.52
CA ARG A 73 -10.59 -14.60 -13.79
C ARG A 73 -11.10 -13.19 -13.97
N TYR A 74 -10.19 -12.23 -14.15
CA TYR A 74 -10.49 -10.82 -14.22
C TYR A 74 -10.00 -10.24 -15.54
N ARG A 75 -10.74 -9.27 -16.06
CA ARG A 75 -10.25 -8.36 -17.08
C ARG A 75 -9.43 -7.29 -16.38
N VAL A 76 -8.11 -7.34 -16.54
CA VAL A 76 -7.21 -6.34 -15.95
C VAL A 76 -7.13 -5.13 -16.88
N VAL A 77 -7.36 -3.94 -16.34
CA VAL A 77 -7.34 -2.65 -17.06
C VAL A 77 -6.42 -1.66 -16.35
N GLY A 78 -5.92 -0.67 -17.09
CA GLY A 78 -5.14 0.44 -16.51
C GLY A 78 -6.02 1.40 -15.70
N LEU A 79 -5.41 2.15 -14.77
CA LEU A 79 -6.17 3.06 -13.92
C LEU A 79 -6.77 4.25 -14.68
N GLU A 80 -6.12 4.73 -15.74
CA GLU A 80 -6.68 5.79 -16.58
C GLU A 80 -7.96 5.35 -17.29
N GLU A 81 -7.97 4.13 -17.88
CA GLU A 81 -9.18 3.55 -18.48
C GLU A 81 -10.25 3.33 -17.42
N LEU A 82 -9.87 2.72 -16.28
CA LEU A 82 -10.81 2.44 -15.20
C LEU A 82 -11.45 3.73 -14.67
N GLY A 83 -10.64 4.75 -14.40
CA GLY A 83 -11.08 6.04 -13.91
C GLY A 83 -12.03 6.73 -14.89
N ALA A 84 -11.65 6.80 -16.17
CA ALA A 84 -12.49 7.43 -17.20
C ALA A 84 -13.88 6.79 -17.30
N ARG A 85 -13.96 5.44 -17.28
CA ARG A 85 -15.25 4.73 -17.30
C ARG A 85 -16.10 5.02 -16.05
N MET A 86 -15.47 5.04 -14.88
CA MET A 86 -16.16 5.31 -13.62
C MET A 86 -16.65 6.76 -13.53
N GLU A 87 -15.85 7.73 -14.01
CA GLU A 87 -16.21 9.14 -14.08
C GLU A 87 -17.37 9.38 -15.07
N ALA A 88 -17.39 8.65 -16.20
CA ALA A 88 -18.48 8.67 -17.17
C ALA A 88 -19.76 7.93 -16.71
N GLY A 89 -19.73 7.28 -15.53
CA GLY A 89 -20.87 6.49 -15.05
C GLY A 89 -21.12 5.21 -15.86
N GLU A 90 -20.13 4.73 -16.62
CA GLU A 90 -20.26 3.50 -17.40
C GLU A 90 -20.35 2.27 -16.51
N GLN A 91 -21.13 1.29 -16.96
CA GLN A 91 -21.12 -0.02 -16.33
C GLN A 91 -19.82 -0.75 -16.65
N LEU A 92 -18.99 -0.99 -15.63
CA LEU A 92 -17.75 -1.74 -15.80
C LEU A 92 -18.04 -3.18 -16.23
N PRO A 93 -17.21 -3.76 -17.13
CA PRO A 93 -17.27 -5.19 -17.42
C PRO A 93 -17.22 -6.02 -16.12
N PRO A 94 -17.99 -7.11 -16.02
CA PRO A 94 -17.92 -7.99 -14.86
C PRO A 94 -16.48 -8.46 -14.63
N ARG A 95 -16.07 -8.50 -13.35
CA ARG A 95 -14.72 -8.94 -12.94
C ARG A 95 -13.61 -8.05 -13.54
N THR A 96 -13.82 -6.74 -13.56
CA THR A 96 -12.75 -5.78 -13.84
C THR A 96 -11.79 -5.69 -12.65
N ALA A 97 -10.49 -5.69 -12.92
CA ALA A 97 -9.45 -5.50 -11.91
C ALA A 97 -8.37 -4.51 -12.36
N ALA A 98 -7.65 -3.92 -11.40
CA ALA A 98 -6.47 -3.10 -11.63
C ALA A 98 -5.35 -3.50 -10.68
N ILE A 99 -4.10 -3.36 -11.15
CA ILE A 99 -2.89 -3.69 -10.39
C ILE A 99 -2.15 -2.40 -10.08
N THR A 100 -1.74 -2.25 -8.82
CA THR A 100 -1.12 -1.03 -8.32
C THR A 100 0.07 -1.34 -7.41
N PHE A 101 1.03 -0.44 -7.37
CA PHE A 101 2.24 -0.51 -6.54
C PHE A 101 2.39 0.80 -5.78
N ASP A 102 2.71 0.71 -4.49
CA ASP A 102 2.87 1.88 -3.63
C ASP A 102 4.34 2.22 -3.38
N ASP A 103 4.56 3.38 -2.79
CA ASP A 103 5.83 3.97 -2.32
C ASP A 103 6.85 4.32 -3.41
N GLY A 104 6.76 3.70 -4.59
CA GLY A 104 7.67 3.95 -5.71
C GLY A 104 9.02 3.26 -5.56
N TYR A 105 9.09 2.07 -4.96
CA TYR A 105 10.33 1.28 -4.87
C TYR A 105 10.90 0.95 -6.26
N ALA A 106 12.24 1.01 -6.38
CA ALA A 106 12.94 0.71 -7.62
C ALA A 106 12.78 -0.76 -8.07
N ASP A 107 12.49 -1.66 -7.14
CA ASP A 107 12.22 -3.07 -7.45
C ASP A 107 10.95 -3.26 -8.31
N PHE A 108 10.03 -2.29 -8.37
CA PHE A 108 8.98 -2.27 -9.40
C PHE A 108 9.59 -2.30 -10.80
N TYR A 109 10.56 -1.43 -11.09
CA TYR A 109 11.20 -1.32 -12.40
C TYR A 109 12.01 -2.56 -12.75
N GLU A 110 12.73 -3.10 -11.76
CA GLU A 110 13.70 -4.18 -11.95
C GLU A 110 13.05 -5.57 -11.95
N GLN A 111 11.94 -5.73 -11.22
CA GLN A 111 11.36 -7.04 -10.89
C GLN A 111 9.93 -7.17 -11.39
N ALA A 112 9.07 -6.18 -11.13
CA ALA A 112 7.63 -6.28 -11.45
C ALA A 112 7.32 -5.93 -12.91
N LEU A 113 7.86 -4.81 -13.41
CA LEU A 113 7.58 -4.29 -14.75
C LEU A 113 7.90 -5.30 -15.87
N PRO A 114 9.06 -5.99 -15.88
CA PRO A 114 9.34 -6.99 -16.91
C PRO A 114 8.33 -8.13 -16.93
N VAL A 115 7.84 -8.54 -15.75
CA VAL A 115 6.82 -9.59 -15.63
C VAL A 115 5.48 -9.10 -16.20
N LEU A 116 5.06 -7.89 -15.81
CA LEU A 116 3.83 -7.27 -16.27
C LEU A 116 3.81 -7.11 -17.79
N GLN A 117 4.91 -6.61 -18.38
CA GLN A 117 5.05 -6.45 -19.83
C GLN A 117 4.99 -7.80 -20.57
N ARG A 118 5.76 -8.80 -20.11
CA ARG A 118 5.72 -10.14 -20.72
C ARG A 118 4.33 -10.77 -20.71
N LYS A 119 3.55 -10.50 -19.66
CA LYS A 119 2.19 -11.05 -19.49
C LYS A 119 1.08 -10.13 -20.02
N GLY A 120 1.40 -8.93 -20.51
CA GLY A 120 0.43 -7.97 -21.04
C GLY A 120 -0.49 -7.33 -20.00
N PHE A 121 -0.05 -7.20 -18.74
CA PHE A 121 -0.85 -6.58 -17.68
C PHE A 121 -0.53 -5.09 -17.52
N PRO A 122 -1.52 -4.19 -17.61
CA PRO A 122 -1.34 -2.80 -17.21
C PRO A 122 -1.20 -2.70 -15.69
N ALA A 123 -0.52 -1.64 -15.23
CA ALA A 123 -0.33 -1.37 -13.81
C ALA A 123 -0.24 0.13 -13.54
N ALA A 124 -0.32 0.49 -12.26
CA ALA A 124 -0.03 1.83 -11.78
C ALA A 124 1.02 1.83 -10.67
N VAL A 125 1.77 2.92 -10.53
CA VAL A 125 2.72 3.16 -9.44
C VAL A 125 2.37 4.48 -8.75
N PHE A 126 2.20 4.45 -7.44
CA PHE A 126 1.99 5.61 -6.58
C PHE A 126 3.31 6.02 -5.94
N VAL A 127 3.71 7.27 -6.14
CA VAL A 127 5.07 7.73 -5.85
C VAL A 127 5.06 8.71 -4.68
N VAL A 128 5.99 8.51 -3.74
CA VAL A 128 6.34 9.52 -2.73
C VAL A 128 7.31 10.52 -3.38
N THR A 129 6.74 11.60 -3.90
CA THR A 129 7.43 12.50 -4.85
C THR A 129 8.70 13.15 -4.30
N GLY A 130 8.71 13.58 -3.04
CA GLY A 130 9.87 14.19 -2.40
C GLY A 130 11.02 13.22 -2.09
N LEU A 131 10.82 11.91 -2.29
CA LEU A 131 11.87 10.90 -2.13
C LEU A 131 12.38 10.37 -3.48
N ALA A 132 11.64 10.56 -4.58
CA ALA A 132 12.02 10.08 -5.90
C ALA A 132 13.35 10.69 -6.38
N GLY A 133 14.28 9.82 -6.78
CA GLY A 133 15.62 10.22 -7.23
C GLY A 133 16.58 10.70 -6.13
N THR A 134 16.20 10.54 -4.85
CA THR A 134 17.07 10.84 -3.70
C THR A 134 17.69 9.57 -3.13
N ASN A 135 18.67 9.72 -2.24
CA ASN A 135 19.21 8.60 -1.44
C ASN A 135 18.42 8.36 -0.13
N ARG A 136 17.33 9.10 0.09
CA ARG A 136 16.46 8.92 1.25
C ARG A 136 15.46 7.79 0.98
N ILE A 137 15.08 7.10 2.05
CA ILE A 137 14.09 6.02 2.00
C ILE A 137 12.89 6.40 2.89
N PRO A 138 11.72 5.76 2.73
CA PRO A 138 10.54 6.04 3.55
C PRO A 138 10.80 5.84 5.04
N ASP A 139 10.18 6.68 5.88
CA ASP A 139 10.41 6.66 7.33
C ASP A 139 9.94 5.35 7.99
N HIS A 140 8.95 4.65 7.43
CA HIS A 140 8.56 3.33 7.93
C HIS A 140 9.66 2.28 7.75
N ASP A 141 10.45 2.36 6.67
CA ASP A 141 11.59 1.47 6.46
C ASP A 141 12.74 1.82 7.40
N ARG A 142 13.07 3.12 7.54
CA ARG A 142 14.11 3.60 8.47
C ARG A 142 13.80 3.15 9.89
N LEU A 143 12.58 3.41 10.34
CA LEU A 143 12.11 3.04 11.67
C LEU A 143 12.14 1.52 11.83
N TYR A 144 11.65 0.74 10.86
CA TYR A 144 11.69 -0.71 10.93
C TYR A 144 13.12 -1.27 11.04
N LEU A 145 14.07 -0.73 10.26
CA LEU A 145 15.48 -1.12 10.33
C LEU A 145 16.08 -0.83 11.72
N LEU A 146 15.91 0.39 12.22
CA LEU A 146 16.39 0.81 13.54
C LEU A 146 15.81 -0.06 14.66
N LEU A 147 14.53 -0.40 14.58
CA LEU A 147 13.87 -1.28 15.56
C LEU A 147 14.35 -2.72 15.46
N THR A 148 14.57 -3.23 14.25
CA THR A 148 15.04 -4.61 14.01
C THR A 148 16.46 -4.81 14.53
N ARG A 149 17.32 -3.79 14.42
CA ARG A 149 18.68 -3.80 14.99
C ARG A 149 18.70 -3.76 16.53
N ARG A 150 17.56 -3.41 17.15
CA ARG A 150 17.41 -3.19 18.60
C ARG A 150 16.49 -4.18 19.30
N ILE A 151 16.16 -5.31 18.65
CA ILE A 151 15.37 -6.38 19.27
C ILE A 151 16.01 -6.76 20.61
N GLY A 152 15.27 -6.55 21.71
CA GLY A 152 15.71 -6.85 23.08
C GLY A 152 15.99 -5.65 23.99
N ARG A 153 15.88 -4.39 23.52
CA ARG A 153 15.94 -3.19 24.38
C ARG A 153 14.56 -2.83 24.99
N ARG A 154 14.55 -2.35 26.25
CA ARG A 154 13.33 -2.18 27.08
C ARG A 154 12.51 -0.91 26.84
N THR A 155 13.09 0.15 26.30
CA THR A 155 12.43 1.45 26.10
C THR A 155 12.91 2.12 24.81
N LEU A 156 12.02 2.89 24.16
CA LEU A 156 12.38 3.74 23.03
C LEU A 156 12.05 5.20 23.34
N PRO A 157 12.96 6.13 23.01
CA PRO A 157 12.71 7.56 23.14
C PRO A 157 11.77 8.04 22.02
N ILE A 158 10.84 8.95 22.35
CA ILE A 158 9.95 9.60 21.37
C ILE A 158 10.28 11.09 21.18
N GLY A 159 11.42 11.55 21.71
CA GLY A 159 11.71 12.98 21.86
C GLY A 159 11.06 13.58 23.10
N GLN A 160 11.48 14.79 23.49
CA GLN A 160 11.01 15.54 24.65
C GLN A 160 11.04 14.81 26.02
N GLY A 161 11.93 13.83 26.18
CA GLY A 161 12.02 13.05 27.43
C GLY A 161 10.86 12.06 27.64
N MET A 162 10.02 11.84 26.64
CA MET A 162 8.93 10.86 26.67
C MET A 162 9.37 9.51 26.13
N TRP A 163 8.82 8.43 26.71
CA TRP A 163 9.14 7.03 26.39
C TRP A 163 7.85 6.27 26.10
N VAL A 164 7.79 5.51 25.00
CA VAL A 164 6.68 4.54 24.86
C VAL A 164 7.04 3.33 25.70
N GLN A 165 6.26 3.09 26.76
CA GLN A 165 6.36 1.87 27.55
C GLN A 165 5.72 0.70 26.78
N GLY A 166 6.33 -0.48 26.86
CA GLY A 166 5.77 -1.72 26.29
C GLY A 166 6.05 -1.96 24.79
N ILE A 167 6.82 -1.10 24.11
CA ILE A 167 7.28 -1.40 22.74
C ILE A 167 8.22 -2.62 22.73
N ASP A 168 8.96 -2.87 23.81
CA ASP A 168 9.83 -4.02 23.97
C ASP A 168 9.10 -5.37 23.89
N GLN A 169 7.80 -5.39 24.17
CA GLN A 169 6.94 -6.57 24.05
C GLN A 169 6.37 -6.75 22.63
N MET A 170 6.64 -5.80 21.73
CA MET A 170 6.16 -5.80 20.35
C MET A 170 7.24 -6.28 19.40
N THR A 171 6.83 -6.95 18.33
CA THR A 171 7.71 -7.15 17.18
C THR A 171 8.06 -5.80 16.54
N PRO A 172 9.23 -5.65 15.90
CA PRO A 172 9.58 -4.42 15.17
C PRO A 172 8.50 -3.96 14.20
N TYR A 173 7.83 -4.91 13.55
CA TYR A 173 6.69 -4.63 12.67
C TYR A 173 5.52 -3.98 13.42
N GLN A 174 5.11 -4.55 14.56
CA GLN A 174 4.00 -4.00 15.35
C GLN A 174 4.33 -2.60 15.87
N ALA A 175 5.56 -2.41 16.37
CA ALA A 175 6.04 -1.13 16.86
C ALA A 175 6.08 -0.07 15.74
N THR A 176 6.70 -0.39 14.60
CA THR A 176 6.74 0.48 13.41
C THR A 176 5.33 0.91 13.01
N ARG A 177 4.42 -0.06 12.87
CA ARG A 177 3.04 0.21 12.45
C ARG A 177 2.32 1.13 13.43
N ILE A 178 2.41 0.86 14.74
CA ILE A 178 1.74 1.69 15.76
C ILE A 178 2.29 3.11 15.73
N LEU A 179 3.61 3.29 15.68
CA LEU A 179 4.22 4.62 15.64
C LEU A 179 3.78 5.38 14.39
N ILE A 180 3.96 4.80 13.19
CA ILE A 180 3.62 5.44 11.91
C ILE A 180 2.12 5.78 11.83
N GLU A 181 1.24 4.87 12.24
CA GLU A 181 -0.21 5.07 12.15
C GLU A 181 -0.78 5.95 13.26
N SER A 182 -0.03 6.27 14.32
CA SER A 182 -0.56 7.01 15.49
C SER A 182 0.11 8.34 15.79
N LEU A 183 1.28 8.63 15.21
CA LEU A 183 2.04 9.85 15.47
C LEU A 183 2.10 10.75 14.22
N PRO A 184 2.22 12.08 14.41
CA PRO A 184 2.57 12.98 13.30
C PRO A 184 4.00 12.69 12.81
N SER A 185 4.25 12.97 11.53
CA SER A 185 5.54 12.78 10.86
C SER A 185 6.70 13.52 11.54
N SER A 186 6.43 14.67 12.16
CA SER A 186 7.42 15.42 12.93
C SER A 186 7.90 14.67 14.18
N ALA A 187 6.99 13.98 14.88
CA ALA A 187 7.35 13.13 16.02
C ALA A 187 8.09 11.86 15.56
N ILE A 188 7.68 11.27 14.44
CA ILE A 188 8.39 10.14 13.83
C ILE A 188 9.83 10.52 13.45
N SER A 189 10.01 11.69 12.85
CA SER A 189 11.35 12.21 12.50
C SER A 189 12.22 12.34 13.75
N GLN A 190 11.68 12.89 14.85
CA GLN A 190 12.40 13.00 16.13
C GLN A 190 12.77 11.63 16.72
N VAL A 191 11.87 10.64 16.65
CA VAL A 191 12.15 9.27 17.07
C VAL A 191 13.32 8.71 16.26
N ILE A 192 13.26 8.80 14.93
CA ILE A 192 14.29 8.27 14.04
C ILE A 192 15.63 8.96 14.31
N GLU A 193 15.67 10.29 14.37
CA GLU A 193 16.89 11.05 14.67
C GLU A 193 17.50 10.66 16.02
N THR A 194 16.67 10.40 17.03
CA THR A 194 17.17 9.97 18.34
C THR A 194 17.76 8.57 18.27
N LEU A 195 17.11 7.64 17.54
CA LEU A 195 17.59 6.28 17.37
C LEU A 195 18.88 6.22 16.52
N GLU A 196 19.01 7.08 15.51
CA GLU A 196 20.19 7.17 14.64
C GLU A 196 21.40 7.75 15.38
N LYS A 197 21.22 8.68 16.32
CA LYS A 197 22.31 9.16 17.19
C LYS A 197 22.97 8.05 18.01
N GLU A 198 22.23 6.98 18.30
CA GLU A 198 22.72 5.83 19.06
C GLU A 198 23.22 4.67 18.17
N ASP A 199 22.77 4.54 16.93
CA ASP A 199 23.15 3.50 15.95
C ASP A 199 22.83 4.01 14.55
N GLU A 200 23.84 4.51 13.86
CA GLU A 200 23.71 5.02 12.50
C GLU A 200 23.40 3.88 11.52
N LEU A 201 22.49 4.11 10.58
CA LEU A 201 22.19 3.13 9.53
C LEU A 201 23.27 3.21 8.44
N PRO A 202 24.02 2.12 8.18
CA PRO A 202 24.96 2.09 7.07
C PRO A 202 24.25 2.28 5.73
N GLU A 203 24.85 3.02 4.80
CA GLU A 203 24.29 3.24 3.44
C GLU A 203 23.96 1.92 2.72
N ALA A 204 24.77 0.87 2.96
CA ALA A 204 24.54 -0.47 2.43
C ALA A 204 23.18 -1.07 2.86
N ASP A 205 22.69 -0.75 4.07
CA ASP A 205 21.41 -1.23 4.60
C ASP A 205 20.22 -0.47 3.96
N LEU A 206 20.45 0.75 3.46
CA LEU A 206 19.43 1.58 2.81
C LEU A 206 19.25 1.24 1.32
N LYS A 207 20.33 0.77 0.66
CA LYS A 207 20.35 0.46 -0.78
C LYS A 207 19.18 -0.41 -1.27
N PRO A 208 18.72 -1.46 -0.55
CA PRO A 208 17.58 -2.27 -0.98
C PRO A 208 16.25 -1.50 -1.06
N PHE A 209 16.15 -0.32 -0.44
CA PHE A 209 14.94 0.50 -0.37
C PHE A 209 14.99 1.71 -1.32
N ARG A 210 15.94 1.72 -2.26
CA ARG A 210 16.03 2.75 -3.29
C ARG A 210 14.68 2.91 -3.98
N LEU A 211 14.27 4.17 -4.14
CA LEU A 211 13.06 4.52 -4.87
C LEU A 211 13.38 4.82 -6.35
N LEU A 212 12.35 4.80 -7.18
CA LEU A 212 12.44 5.17 -8.58
C LEU A 212 12.96 6.61 -8.70
N ASP A 213 13.91 6.81 -9.61
CA ASP A 213 14.30 8.14 -10.04
C ASP A 213 13.36 8.70 -11.12
N TRP A 214 13.49 9.99 -11.42
CA TRP A 214 12.64 10.67 -12.39
C TRP A 214 12.80 10.14 -13.82
N ASP A 215 13.98 9.64 -14.19
CA ASP A 215 14.21 9.03 -15.51
C ASP A 215 13.51 7.67 -15.63
N GLN A 216 13.58 6.85 -14.58
CA GLN A 216 12.83 5.60 -14.47
C GLN A 216 11.33 5.86 -14.51
N LEU A 217 10.82 6.86 -13.77
CA LEU A 217 9.42 7.26 -13.82
C LEU A 217 8.97 7.68 -15.23
N GLN A 218 9.79 8.46 -15.94
CA GLN A 218 9.51 8.84 -17.33
C GLN A 218 9.49 7.61 -18.26
N LYS A 219 10.40 6.64 -18.06
CA LYS A 219 10.45 5.41 -18.85
C LYS A 219 9.22 4.53 -18.63
N ILE A 220 8.79 4.32 -17.38
CA ILE A 220 7.61 3.48 -17.10
C ILE A 220 6.31 4.15 -17.57
N LYS A 221 6.23 5.49 -17.46
CA LYS A 221 5.10 6.25 -18.01
C LYS A 221 4.99 6.05 -19.53
N ARG A 222 6.11 6.15 -20.26
CA ARG A 222 6.15 5.86 -21.71
C ARG A 222 5.81 4.40 -22.04
N ALA A 223 6.08 3.47 -21.13
CA ALA A 223 5.68 2.07 -21.25
C ALA A 223 4.21 1.79 -20.92
N GLY A 224 3.40 2.84 -20.65
CA GLY A 224 1.97 2.73 -20.39
C GLY A 224 1.60 2.46 -18.93
N VAL A 225 2.54 2.59 -17.98
CA VAL A 225 2.24 2.52 -16.54
C VAL A 225 1.60 3.84 -16.10
N THR A 226 0.45 3.75 -15.43
CA THR A 226 -0.16 4.95 -14.81
C THR A 226 0.67 5.39 -13.61
N ILE A 227 0.97 6.68 -13.49
CA ILE A 227 1.64 7.25 -12.33
C ILE A 227 0.61 7.98 -11.47
N GLY A 228 0.61 7.72 -10.18
CA GLY A 228 -0.20 8.42 -9.19
C GLY A 228 0.63 8.98 -8.05
N SER A 229 -0.01 9.76 -7.18
CA SER A 229 0.63 10.37 -6.01
C SER A 229 0.44 9.53 -4.75
N HIS A 230 1.47 9.50 -3.91
CA HIS A 230 1.45 8.93 -2.57
C HIS A 230 1.92 9.92 -1.51
N THR A 231 1.50 11.19 -1.66
CA THR A 231 1.98 12.37 -0.91
C THR A 231 3.42 12.77 -1.27
N GLN A 232 3.94 13.83 -0.65
CA GLN A 232 5.28 14.33 -0.93
C GLN A 232 6.32 13.64 -0.04
N SER A 233 6.00 13.42 1.23
CA SER A 233 6.90 12.82 2.22
C SER A 233 6.37 11.56 2.90
N HIS A 234 5.30 10.96 2.37
CA HIS A 234 4.66 9.74 2.89
C HIS A 234 3.97 9.94 4.25
N ILE A 235 3.31 11.08 4.45
CA ILE A 235 2.61 11.38 5.70
C ILE A 235 1.31 10.56 5.84
N VAL A 236 0.96 10.16 7.06
CA VAL A 236 -0.38 9.62 7.36
C VAL A 236 -1.30 10.81 7.61
N LEU A 237 -2.19 11.11 6.64
CA LEU A 237 -3.00 12.35 6.63
C LEU A 237 -3.85 12.54 7.90
N THR A 238 -4.25 11.44 8.55
CA THR A 238 -5.09 11.48 9.76
C THR A 238 -4.37 12.02 11.00
N ASN A 239 -3.03 12.05 10.96
CA ASN A 239 -2.19 12.42 12.10
C ASN A 239 -1.59 13.82 11.93
N GLU A 240 -1.97 14.53 10.87
CA GLU A 240 -1.36 15.80 10.47
C GLU A 240 -2.34 16.96 10.54
N THR A 241 -1.80 18.17 10.62
CA THR A 241 -2.61 19.39 10.55
C THR A 241 -3.18 19.59 9.15
N ALA A 242 -4.33 20.25 9.04
CA ALA A 242 -4.96 20.53 7.73
C ALA A 242 -4.04 21.32 6.78
N MET A 243 -3.25 22.25 7.31
CA MET A 243 -2.26 22.99 6.52
C MET A 243 -1.20 22.04 5.96
N ARG A 244 -0.63 21.16 6.80
CA ARG A 244 0.39 20.20 6.38
C ARG A 244 -0.14 19.22 5.32
N VAL A 245 -1.36 18.72 5.50
CA VAL A 245 -2.02 17.84 4.52
C VAL A 245 -2.23 18.57 3.18
N THR A 246 -2.66 19.82 3.21
CA THR A 246 -2.85 20.63 1.99
C THR A 246 -1.53 20.83 1.24
N GLU A 247 -0.45 21.17 1.95
CA GLU A 247 0.89 21.31 1.37
C GLU A 247 1.40 20.01 0.74
N GLU A 248 1.24 18.88 1.43
CA GLU A 248 1.68 17.56 0.97
C GLU A 248 0.93 17.09 -0.30
N LEU A 249 -0.37 17.34 -0.36
CA LEU A 249 -1.20 16.96 -1.49
C LEU A 249 -0.94 17.84 -2.72
N ALA A 250 -0.86 19.15 -2.52
CA ALA A 250 -0.58 20.11 -3.60
C ALA A 250 0.87 19.99 -4.10
N GLY A 251 1.83 19.89 -3.19
CA GLY A 251 3.25 19.75 -3.50
C GLY A 251 3.54 18.49 -4.31
N SER A 252 3.01 17.35 -3.89
CA SER A 252 3.21 16.08 -4.63
C SER A 252 2.61 16.10 -6.03
N ARG A 253 1.41 16.68 -6.19
CA ARG A 253 0.80 16.80 -7.51
C ARG A 253 1.60 17.73 -8.41
N ALA A 254 1.95 18.91 -7.92
CA ALA A 254 2.71 19.90 -8.67
C ALA A 254 4.08 19.36 -9.09
N GLU A 255 4.74 18.58 -8.22
CA GLU A 255 6.02 17.95 -8.53
C GLU A 255 5.91 16.92 -9.66
N LEU A 256 4.87 16.07 -9.67
CA LEU A 256 4.60 15.15 -10.79
C LEU A 256 4.33 15.91 -12.09
N GLU A 257 3.49 16.94 -12.05
CA GLU A 257 3.14 17.76 -13.21
C GLU A 257 4.38 18.46 -13.79
N HIS A 258 5.23 19.03 -12.93
CA HIS A 258 6.46 19.69 -13.33
C HIS A 258 7.51 18.72 -13.90
N LYS A 259 7.73 17.56 -13.27
CA LYS A 259 8.80 16.63 -13.65
C LYS A 259 8.44 15.72 -14.83
N LEU A 260 7.17 15.31 -14.95
CA LEU A 260 6.75 14.30 -15.91
C LEU A 260 5.79 14.84 -16.98
N GLY A 261 5.22 16.03 -16.78
CA GLY A 261 4.26 16.65 -17.68
C GLY A 261 2.88 15.95 -17.73
N GLY A 262 1.82 16.73 -17.96
CA GLY A 262 0.44 16.25 -18.02
C GLY A 262 -0.30 16.44 -16.70
N THR A 263 -1.43 15.75 -16.53
CA THR A 263 -2.30 15.86 -15.34
C THR A 263 -2.31 14.56 -14.54
N PHE A 264 -2.16 14.64 -13.22
CA PHE A 264 -2.11 13.48 -12.35
C PHE A 264 -3.37 13.40 -11.49
N ARG A 265 -4.21 12.39 -11.74
CA ARG A 265 -5.57 12.31 -11.21
C ARG A 265 -5.76 11.24 -10.12
N HIS A 266 -4.76 10.38 -9.95
CA HIS A 266 -4.83 9.20 -9.08
C HIS A 266 -4.00 9.41 -7.80
N PHE A 267 -4.56 9.07 -6.64
CA PHE A 267 -3.93 9.18 -5.33
C PHE A 267 -4.11 7.92 -4.48
N VAL A 268 -3.15 7.56 -3.65
CA VAL A 268 -3.31 6.54 -2.60
C VAL A 268 -3.04 7.19 -1.26
N TYR A 269 -3.91 6.93 -0.27
CA TYR A 269 -3.69 7.36 1.11
C TYR A 269 -2.59 6.50 1.75
N PRO A 270 -1.48 7.07 2.28
CA PRO A 270 -0.52 6.33 3.09
C PRO A 270 -1.19 5.56 4.23
N SER A 271 -0.76 4.32 4.44
CA SER A 271 -1.39 3.33 5.32
C SER A 271 -2.87 3.01 5.02
N GLY A 272 -3.46 3.56 3.96
CA GLY A 272 -4.87 3.41 3.62
C GLY A 272 -5.84 4.11 4.60
N LEU A 273 -5.32 5.03 5.42
CA LEU A 273 -6.01 5.76 6.50
C LEU A 273 -6.61 7.07 5.99
N PHE A 274 -7.85 7.41 6.38
CA PHE A 274 -8.47 8.68 5.99
C PHE A 274 -9.58 9.15 6.96
N THR A 275 -9.78 10.47 6.99
CA THR A 275 -10.98 11.15 7.54
C THR A 275 -11.77 11.81 6.41
N MET A 276 -13.04 12.18 6.63
CA MET A 276 -13.80 12.95 5.63
C MET A 276 -13.14 14.29 5.28
N ASN A 277 -12.48 14.94 6.24
CA ASN A 277 -11.75 16.18 5.99
C ASN A 277 -10.54 15.94 5.05
N ALA A 278 -9.80 14.84 5.26
CA ALA A 278 -8.72 14.45 4.37
C ALA A 278 -9.23 14.14 2.95
N VAL A 279 -10.40 13.49 2.82
CA VAL A 279 -11.02 13.23 1.50
C VAL A 279 -11.37 14.53 0.79
N LYS A 280 -11.91 15.52 1.50
CA LYS A 280 -12.18 16.86 0.93
C LYS A 280 -10.87 17.53 0.47
N GLN A 281 -9.82 17.49 1.28
CA GLN A 281 -8.52 18.08 0.92
C GLN A 281 -7.89 17.38 -0.31
N VAL A 282 -8.05 16.06 -0.45
CA VAL A 282 -7.65 15.32 -1.66
C VAL A 282 -8.44 15.79 -2.88
N ALA A 283 -9.75 16.06 -2.75
CA ALA A 283 -10.57 16.63 -3.81
C ALA A 283 -10.13 18.07 -4.17
N ASP A 284 -9.89 18.91 -3.17
CA ASP A 284 -9.47 20.31 -3.33
C ASP A 284 -8.08 20.41 -3.98
N ALA A 285 -7.17 19.46 -3.69
CA ALA A 285 -5.89 19.30 -4.37
C ALA A 285 -6.04 18.83 -5.85
N GLY A 286 -7.26 18.47 -6.27
CA GLY A 286 -7.65 18.17 -7.64
C GLY A 286 -7.40 16.74 -8.11
N TYR A 287 -7.17 15.80 -7.19
CA TYR A 287 -7.24 14.38 -7.51
C TYR A 287 -8.69 13.97 -7.80
N LYS A 288 -8.87 13.01 -8.71
CA LYS A 288 -10.19 12.50 -9.13
C LYS A 288 -10.50 11.10 -8.62
N PHE A 289 -9.45 10.31 -8.42
CA PHE A 289 -9.56 8.94 -7.93
C PHE A 289 -8.61 8.73 -6.77
N ALA A 290 -9.09 8.13 -5.69
CA ALA A 290 -8.23 7.77 -4.58
C ALA A 290 -8.57 6.43 -3.95
N TYR A 291 -7.53 5.71 -3.50
CA TYR A 291 -7.65 4.32 -3.06
C TYR A 291 -7.29 4.12 -1.59
N ILE A 292 -8.15 3.42 -0.86
CA ILE A 292 -8.11 3.21 0.59
C ILE A 292 -7.86 1.75 0.96
N GLY A 293 -7.42 1.49 2.20
CA GLY A 293 -7.12 0.14 2.70
C GLY A 293 -8.32 -0.60 3.32
N CYS A 294 -9.51 0.00 3.34
CA CYS A 294 -10.71 -0.58 3.92
C CYS A 294 -11.91 -0.48 2.96
N THR A 295 -13.08 -0.96 3.39
CA THR A 295 -14.31 -0.96 2.59
C THR A 295 -15.25 0.22 2.89
N HIS A 296 -14.88 1.15 3.78
CA HIS A 296 -15.69 2.33 4.09
C HIS A 296 -15.59 3.36 2.97
N ARG A 297 -16.74 3.86 2.50
CA ARG A 297 -16.79 4.79 1.37
C ARG A 297 -17.45 6.10 1.77
N SER A 298 -16.94 7.20 1.22
CA SER A 298 -17.62 8.49 1.28
C SER A 298 -18.80 8.48 0.28
N PRO A 299 -20.03 8.75 0.72
CA PRO A 299 -21.15 8.93 -0.19
C PRO A 299 -20.99 10.18 -1.09
N GLU A 300 -20.35 11.23 -0.55
CA GLU A 300 -20.13 12.50 -1.25
C GLU A 300 -18.96 12.40 -2.24
N TYR A 301 -17.89 11.68 -1.88
CA TYR A 301 -16.70 11.48 -2.71
C TYR A 301 -16.42 9.98 -2.97
N PRO A 302 -17.32 9.28 -3.68
CA PRO A 302 -17.23 7.83 -3.86
C PRO A 302 -16.01 7.39 -4.68
N LEU A 303 -15.52 8.23 -5.58
CA LEU A 303 -14.32 7.97 -6.41
C LEU A 303 -13.01 8.23 -5.66
N LEU A 304 -13.05 8.98 -4.56
CA LEU A 304 -11.89 9.25 -3.70
C LEU A 304 -11.80 8.28 -2.50
N THR A 305 -12.64 7.25 -2.48
CA THR A 305 -12.68 6.22 -1.43
C THR A 305 -12.86 4.84 -2.06
N LEU A 306 -12.06 4.54 -3.09
CA LEU A 306 -12.08 3.25 -3.77
C LEU A 306 -11.35 2.18 -2.94
N PRO A 307 -12.01 1.08 -2.55
CA PRO A 307 -11.40 0.06 -1.73
C PRO A 307 -10.31 -0.69 -2.51
N ARG A 308 -9.24 -1.05 -1.79
CA ARG A 308 -8.12 -1.79 -2.34
C ARG A 308 -7.68 -2.92 -1.42
N THR A 309 -7.26 -4.04 -2.01
CA THR A 309 -6.66 -5.15 -1.27
C THR A 309 -5.16 -5.18 -1.54
N VAL A 310 -4.35 -4.95 -0.50
CA VAL A 310 -2.91 -5.13 -0.59
C VAL A 310 -2.56 -6.62 -0.44
N LEU A 311 -1.79 -7.14 -1.40
CA LEU A 311 -1.28 -8.50 -1.41
C LEU A 311 0.23 -8.52 -1.11
N TRP A 312 0.66 -9.57 -0.42
CA TRP A 312 2.05 -9.90 -0.12
C TRP A 312 2.21 -11.41 -0.14
N GLU A 313 3.42 -11.92 0.05
CA GLU A 313 3.75 -13.35 -0.09
C GLU A 313 2.76 -14.27 0.63
N ARG A 314 2.43 -13.98 1.90
CA ARG A 314 1.54 -14.85 2.70
C ARG A 314 0.06 -14.56 2.54
N SER A 315 -0.33 -13.61 1.68
CA SER A 315 -1.74 -13.35 1.34
C SER A 315 -2.39 -14.51 0.58
N SER A 316 -1.60 -15.39 -0.01
CA SER A 316 -2.08 -16.46 -0.90
C SER A 316 -1.60 -17.85 -0.51
N LEU A 317 -0.88 -18.01 0.61
CA LEU A 317 -0.36 -19.30 1.04
C LEU A 317 -1.40 -20.12 1.83
N ASN A 318 -1.42 -21.43 1.57
CA ASN A 318 -2.12 -22.41 2.40
C ASN A 318 -1.28 -22.80 3.64
N SER A 319 -1.77 -23.77 4.42
CA SER A 319 -1.09 -24.28 5.62
C SER A 319 0.26 -24.94 5.36
N ASP A 320 0.53 -25.34 4.11
CA ASP A 320 1.76 -26.01 3.67
C ASP A 320 2.72 -25.02 3.01
N TYR A 321 2.47 -23.72 3.15
CA TYR A 321 3.25 -22.64 2.54
C TYR A 321 3.32 -22.70 1.00
N ALA A 322 2.33 -23.33 0.36
CA ALA A 322 2.18 -23.34 -1.09
C ALA A 322 1.09 -22.35 -1.54
N PHE A 323 1.23 -21.84 -2.77
CA PHE A 323 0.23 -20.97 -3.38
C PHE A 323 -1.15 -21.63 -3.41
N SER A 324 -2.17 -20.88 -3.00
CA SER A 324 -3.56 -21.30 -2.97
C SER A 324 -4.48 -20.23 -3.54
N GLY A 325 -5.08 -20.58 -4.68
CA GLY A 325 -6.08 -19.74 -5.33
C GLY A 325 -7.34 -19.51 -4.48
N SER A 326 -7.70 -20.42 -3.57
CA SER A 326 -8.84 -20.23 -2.67
C SER A 326 -8.53 -19.19 -1.59
N VAL A 327 -7.33 -19.24 -1.01
CA VAL A 327 -6.88 -18.25 -0.02
C VAL A 327 -6.78 -16.86 -0.69
N LEU A 328 -6.17 -16.79 -1.87
CA LEU A 328 -6.10 -15.54 -2.65
C LEU A 328 -7.49 -14.99 -2.97
N SER A 329 -8.43 -15.83 -3.42
CA SER A 329 -9.80 -15.42 -3.71
C SER A 329 -10.48 -14.84 -2.48
N CYS A 330 -10.36 -15.49 -1.32
CA CYS A 330 -10.98 -14.97 -0.11
C CYS A 330 -10.31 -13.69 0.40
N GLN A 331 -9.01 -13.51 0.16
CA GLN A 331 -8.30 -12.27 0.48
C GLN A 331 -8.83 -11.09 -0.36
N ILE A 332 -8.91 -11.26 -1.69
CA ILE A 332 -9.41 -10.24 -2.63
C ILE A 332 -10.87 -9.84 -2.32
N HIS A 333 -11.69 -10.79 -1.86
CA HIS A 333 -13.09 -10.54 -1.52
C HIS A 333 -13.34 -10.21 -0.06
N HIS A 334 -12.28 -9.97 0.74
CA HIS A 334 -12.38 -9.69 2.18
C HIS A 334 -13.23 -10.72 2.95
N ALA A 335 -13.22 -11.97 2.49
CA ALA A 335 -14.09 -13.04 2.99
C ALA A 335 -13.51 -13.78 4.21
N LEU A 336 -12.21 -13.58 4.51
CA LEU A 336 -11.57 -14.11 5.73
C LEU A 336 -11.53 -13.09 6.88
N SER A 337 -12.02 -11.88 6.64
CA SER A 337 -12.08 -10.76 7.59
C SER A 337 -13.49 -10.55 8.15
N ILE A 338 -14.35 -11.59 8.16
CA ILE A 338 -15.70 -11.52 8.74
C ILE A 338 -15.58 -11.12 10.21
N GLY A 339 -16.07 -9.93 10.56
CA GLY A 339 -15.98 -9.34 11.91
C GLY A 339 -14.78 -8.42 12.16
N GLY A 340 -13.89 -8.22 11.18
CA GLY A 340 -12.87 -7.17 11.19
C GLY A 340 -13.47 -5.86 10.73
N THR A 341 -14.26 -5.20 11.59
CA THR A 341 -14.65 -3.81 11.35
C THR A 341 -13.39 -2.96 11.18
N CYS A 342 -13.36 -2.08 10.18
CA CYS A 342 -12.36 -1.02 10.16
C CYS A 342 -12.42 -0.34 11.52
N ARG A 343 -11.29 -0.33 12.24
CA ARG A 343 -11.22 0.27 13.59
C ARG A 343 -10.97 1.77 13.52
N GLN A 344 -10.85 2.33 12.31
CA GLN A 344 -10.69 3.76 12.12
C GLN A 344 -12.00 4.49 12.30
N GLN A 345 -11.91 5.60 13.00
CA GLN A 345 -12.99 6.56 13.10
C GLN A 345 -12.94 7.47 11.86
N HIS A 346 -13.87 7.26 10.93
CA HIS A 346 -13.93 8.04 9.67
C HIS A 346 -14.72 9.34 9.79
N SER A 347 -15.40 9.57 10.93
CA SER A 347 -16.10 10.81 11.23
C SER A 347 -15.12 11.96 11.43
N ALA A 348 -15.55 13.20 11.16
CA ALA A 348 -14.77 14.39 11.47
C ALA A 348 -14.45 14.40 12.98
N VAL A 349 -13.16 14.41 13.32
CA VAL A 349 -12.75 14.97 14.60
C VAL A 349 -12.70 16.48 14.33
N ASN A 350 -13.62 17.19 14.99
CA ASN A 350 -13.78 18.65 14.88
C ASN A 350 -12.50 19.40 15.22
#